data_AF-A0A8C7XNX7-F1
#
_entry.id   AF-A0A8C7XNX7-F1
#
_cell.length_a   1.000
_cell.length_b   1.000
_cell.length_c   1.000
_cell.angle_alpha   90.00
_cell.angle_beta   90.00
_cell.angle_gamma   90.00
#
_symmetry.space_group_name_H-M   'P 1'
#
loop_
_entity.id
_entity.type
_entity.pdbx_description
1 polymer ?
#
loop_
_entity_poly.entity_id
_entity_poly.type
_entity_poly.pdbx_seq_one_letter_code
_entity_poly.pdbx_strand_id
1 'polypeptide(L)'
;MTACTYKQLQHEASLSMQFWDEPTVDGFHCLLMTPKPMIRTSDHVFQLCDLVKLQSTCKKQNLLNDLMDLSGNYIQAALPFVLSLLQQGLGQRIHLLTHSLAPDLEWSVESEAPKYKAQPPLSFGLLLKPELASCILEKGPAADNPKAVEFRQLWGSRSELRRFQDGSITEAVLWEGESMCQRRLVPQQIVTYLLQLHADIPEASVRHIGGIDDVVKTGSEVPTTGEEESLVVVQAYDDLSRKLWNLEGLPLSITAVQGAHPALRYTQVFPPRPLKVDYSFFDKEKISRSLIPKEGKPCPAYITPITVICHMEGSGKWPHDRLAIRHIRAAFHIRLAELLKKQHNYTCRACPSHLDVWKVCFHPLIFFAYLKVQHFNKTSTSGFPKKPPKVVLDDILRSPSRKFLTCFHTYLSPCKPFKHLGRMISKSL
;
A
#
# COMPACT_ATOMS: atom_id res chain seq x y z
N MET A 1 10.68 15.79 34.37
CA MET A 1 10.37 15.74 32.92
C MET A 1 11.44 14.91 32.24
N THR A 2 11.07 13.90 31.47
CA THR A 2 12.02 13.01 30.77
C THR A 2 12.54 13.65 29.48
N ALA A 3 13.69 13.20 28.96
CA ALA A 3 14.22 13.71 27.69
C ALA A 3 13.24 13.51 26.50
N CYS A 4 12.49 12.40 26.49
CA CYS A 4 11.47 12.12 25.49
C CYS A 4 10.29 13.10 25.55
N THR A 5 9.80 13.43 26.76
CA THR A 5 8.71 14.43 26.90
C THR A 5 9.15 15.81 26.47
N TYR A 6 10.40 16.20 26.77
CA TYR A 6 10.94 17.47 26.26
C TYR A 6 11.04 17.50 24.73
N LYS A 7 11.53 16.43 24.09
CA LYS A 7 11.57 16.32 22.63
C LYS A 7 10.17 16.33 22.01
N GLN A 8 9.19 15.70 22.65
CA GLN A 8 7.79 15.76 22.23
C GLN A 8 7.26 17.19 22.27
N LEU A 9 7.52 17.93 23.35
CA LEU A 9 7.12 19.33 23.47
C LEU A 9 7.78 20.20 22.39
N GLN A 10 9.07 20.01 22.11
CA GLN A 10 9.76 20.70 21.00
C GLN A 10 9.12 20.39 19.64
N HIS A 11 8.78 19.13 19.40
CA HIS A 11 8.14 18.70 18.16
C HIS A 11 6.75 19.34 17.98
N GLU A 12 5.90 19.28 19.01
CA GLU A 12 4.56 19.88 18.99
C GLU A 12 4.62 21.41 18.88
N ALA A 13 5.60 22.06 19.52
CA ALA A 13 5.81 23.50 19.39
C ALA A 13 6.20 23.88 17.95
N SER A 14 7.08 23.11 17.32
CA SER A 14 7.47 23.31 15.91
C SER A 14 6.28 23.14 14.96
N LEU A 15 5.47 22.10 15.14
CA LEU A 15 4.24 21.92 14.37
C LEU A 15 3.26 23.07 14.60
N SER A 16 3.10 23.51 15.85
CA SER A 16 2.20 24.61 16.18
C SER A 16 2.59 25.90 15.46
N MET A 17 3.88 26.22 15.38
CA MET A 17 4.37 27.37 14.60
C MET A 17 3.98 27.29 13.13
N GLN A 18 4.05 26.11 12.51
CA GLN A 18 3.63 25.93 11.12
C GLN A 18 2.14 26.25 10.91
N PHE A 19 1.27 25.85 11.85
CA PHE A 19 -0.16 26.19 11.81
C PHE A 19 -0.43 27.68 12.03
N TRP A 20 0.41 28.38 12.80
CA TRP A 20 0.29 29.84 12.96
C TRP A 20 0.74 30.60 11.71
N ASP A 21 1.74 30.07 11.00
CA ASP A 21 2.30 30.69 9.80
C ASP A 21 1.45 30.42 8.54
N GLU A 22 0.58 29.41 8.55
CA GLU A 22 -0.25 29.02 7.40
C GLU A 22 -1.62 29.74 7.38
N PRO A 23 -1.83 30.72 6.48
CA PRO A 23 -3.05 31.54 6.49
C PRO A 23 -4.28 30.80 5.93
N THR A 24 -4.10 29.63 5.31
CA THR A 24 -5.16 28.84 4.67
C THR A 24 -5.86 27.89 5.61
N VAL A 25 -5.33 27.70 6.82
CA VAL A 25 -5.82 26.70 7.79
C VAL A 25 -6.42 27.42 9.01
N ASP A 26 -7.53 26.91 9.52
CA ASP A 26 -8.06 27.34 10.81
C ASP A 26 -7.21 26.76 11.94
N GLY A 27 -6.11 27.47 12.25
CA GLY A 27 -5.17 27.08 13.31
C GLY A 27 -5.82 26.99 14.69
N PHE A 28 -6.87 27.77 14.98
CA PHE A 28 -7.50 27.76 16.30
C PHE A 28 -8.14 26.41 16.60
N HIS A 29 -8.92 25.87 15.66
CA HIS A 29 -9.57 24.58 15.84
C HIS A 29 -8.55 23.43 15.89
N CYS A 30 -7.55 23.44 15.01
CA CYS A 30 -6.52 22.42 14.94
C CYS A 30 -5.63 22.38 16.19
N LEU A 31 -5.28 23.54 16.77
CA LEU A 31 -4.36 23.63 17.90
C LEU A 31 -5.05 23.49 19.26
N LEU A 32 -6.24 24.07 19.45
CA LEU A 32 -6.85 24.22 20.78
C LEU A 32 -8.09 23.36 21.00
N MET A 33 -8.84 23.03 19.93
CA MET A 33 -10.13 22.33 20.06
C MET A 33 -10.05 20.83 19.74
N THR A 34 -8.94 20.37 19.17
CA THR A 34 -8.79 18.98 18.72
C THR A 34 -8.03 18.15 19.77
N PRO A 35 -8.66 17.17 20.43
CA PRO A 35 -7.95 16.28 21.34
C PRO A 35 -6.99 15.38 20.58
N LYS A 36 -5.78 15.22 21.13
CA LYS A 36 -4.68 14.44 20.56
C LYS A 36 -4.37 13.20 21.41
N PRO A 37 -5.20 12.13 21.34
CA PRO A 37 -4.88 10.89 22.04
C PRO A 37 -3.66 10.22 21.39
N MET A 38 -2.84 9.53 22.18
CA MET A 38 -1.56 8.96 21.72
C MET A 38 -1.72 8.05 20.48
N ILE A 39 -2.82 7.29 20.41
CA ILE A 39 -3.12 6.39 19.29
C ILE A 39 -3.36 7.11 17.96
N ARG A 40 -3.66 8.42 17.98
CA ARG A 40 -3.84 9.24 16.76
C ARG A 40 -2.62 10.10 16.44
N THR A 41 -1.67 10.22 17.37
CA THR A 41 -0.46 11.05 17.22
C THR A 41 0.80 10.21 17.01
N SER A 42 0.67 8.90 16.98
CA SER A 42 1.76 7.95 16.78
C SER A 42 1.35 6.93 15.73
N ASP A 43 2.29 6.55 14.87
CA ASP A 43 2.06 5.54 13.85
C ASP A 43 1.93 4.16 14.49
N HIS A 44 2.82 3.85 15.43
CA HIS A 44 2.82 2.61 16.19
C HIS A 44 2.71 2.91 17.68
N VAL A 45 1.87 2.16 18.39
CA VAL A 45 1.75 2.19 19.85
C VAL A 45 2.06 0.83 20.42
N PHE A 46 2.92 0.78 21.42
CA PHE A 46 3.26 -0.43 22.17
C PHE A 46 2.79 -0.28 23.61
N GLN A 47 2.11 -1.28 24.15
CA GLN A 47 1.64 -1.30 25.54
C GLN A 47 2.28 -2.44 26.31
N LEU A 48 2.90 -2.10 27.44
CA LEU A 48 3.33 -3.08 28.43
C LEU A 48 2.16 -3.35 29.37
N CYS A 49 1.57 -4.55 29.23
CA CYS A 49 0.36 -4.93 29.96
C CYS A 49 0.66 -5.51 31.34
N ASP A 50 1.78 -6.22 31.50
CA ASP A 50 2.20 -6.82 32.77
C ASP A 50 3.31 -6.00 33.41
N LEU A 51 2.92 -4.95 34.15
CA LEU A 51 3.86 -4.01 34.76
C LEU A 51 4.71 -4.68 35.86
N VAL A 52 4.28 -5.80 36.45
CA VAL A 52 5.04 -6.51 37.48
C VAL A 52 6.40 -6.96 36.94
N LYS A 53 6.51 -7.23 35.62
CA LYS A 53 7.77 -7.58 34.96
C LYS A 53 8.82 -6.47 34.99
N LEU A 54 8.44 -5.22 35.22
CA LEU A 54 9.41 -4.14 35.40
C LEU A 54 10.21 -4.28 36.71
N GLN A 55 9.72 -5.06 37.69
CA GLN A 55 10.49 -5.39 38.89
C GLN A 55 11.73 -6.25 38.56
N SER A 56 11.59 -7.23 37.66
CA SER A 56 12.74 -8.00 37.16
C SER A 56 13.71 -7.11 36.39
N THR A 57 13.20 -6.17 35.59
CA THR A 57 14.03 -5.17 34.90
C THR A 57 14.86 -4.36 35.90
N CYS A 58 14.25 -3.87 36.98
CA CYS A 58 14.96 -3.11 38.01
C CYS A 58 16.07 -3.94 38.68
N LYS A 59 15.83 -5.22 38.96
CA LYS A 59 16.84 -6.12 39.53
C LYS A 59 18.00 -6.34 38.55
N LYS A 60 17.70 -6.62 37.28
CA LYS A 60 18.72 -6.88 36.25
C LYS A 60 19.60 -5.67 35.97
N GLN A 61 19.01 -4.48 35.97
CA GLN A 61 19.71 -3.22 35.73
C GLN A 61 20.28 -2.58 37.00
N ASN A 62 20.24 -3.28 38.15
CA ASN A 62 20.73 -2.80 39.45
C ASN A 62 20.13 -1.45 39.89
N LEU A 63 18.85 -1.17 39.56
CA LEU A 63 18.15 0.09 39.84
C LEU A 63 17.60 0.17 41.28
N LEU A 64 18.27 -0.45 42.25
CA LEU A 64 17.76 -0.54 43.62
C LEU A 64 17.79 0.83 44.33
N ASN A 65 18.79 1.65 44.03
CA ASN A 65 18.88 3.02 44.54
C ASN A 65 17.72 3.90 44.02
N ASP A 66 17.48 3.87 42.70
CA ASP A 66 16.38 4.63 42.08
C ASP A 66 15.01 4.18 42.62
N LEU A 67 14.85 2.87 42.90
CA LEU A 67 13.65 2.35 43.54
C LEU A 67 13.45 2.92 44.95
N MET A 68 14.52 3.07 45.74
CA MET A 68 14.42 3.66 47.08
C MET A 68 14.03 5.14 47.00
N ASP A 69 14.64 5.90 46.08
CA ASP A 69 14.33 7.31 45.87
C ASP A 69 12.89 7.53 45.40
N LEU A 70 12.33 6.57 44.67
CA LEU A 70 10.97 6.62 44.12
C LEU A 70 9.95 5.82 44.93
N SER A 71 10.21 5.54 46.22
CA SER A 71 9.27 4.86 47.12
C SER A 71 8.76 3.50 46.60
N GLY A 72 9.63 2.76 45.91
CA GLY A 72 9.33 1.45 45.33
C GLY A 72 8.54 1.50 44.01
N ASN A 73 8.38 2.67 43.39
CA ASN A 73 7.74 2.80 42.08
C ASN A 73 8.65 2.28 40.96
N TYR A 74 8.57 0.98 40.72
CA TYR A 74 9.34 0.30 39.68
C TYR A 74 9.02 0.73 38.25
N ILE A 75 7.84 1.35 38.02
CA ILE A 75 7.48 1.85 36.70
C ILE A 75 8.32 3.09 36.38
N GLN A 76 8.35 4.05 37.30
CA GLN A 76 9.14 5.27 37.16
C GLN A 76 10.64 4.97 37.18
N ALA A 77 11.10 4.03 38.01
CA ALA A 77 12.51 3.65 38.06
C ALA A 77 13.00 2.99 36.76
N ALA A 78 12.21 2.09 36.17
CA ALA A 78 12.59 1.40 34.93
C ALA A 78 12.37 2.24 33.66
N LEU A 79 11.48 3.23 33.68
CA LEU A 79 11.09 4.00 32.50
C LEU A 79 12.27 4.69 31.78
N PRO A 80 13.21 5.40 32.45
CA PRO A 80 14.36 6.00 31.78
C PRO A 80 15.23 5.00 31.02
N PHE A 81 15.43 3.82 31.61
CA PHE A 81 16.18 2.73 30.98
C PHE A 81 15.44 2.17 29.76
N VAL A 82 14.13 1.95 29.86
CA VAL A 82 13.34 1.46 28.71
C VAL A 82 13.35 2.50 27.58
N LEU A 83 13.18 3.78 27.89
CA LEU A 83 13.21 4.84 26.89
C LEU A 83 14.57 4.94 26.19
N SER A 84 15.68 4.85 26.92
CA SER A 84 17.02 4.90 26.33
C SER A 84 17.28 3.68 25.45
N LEU A 85 16.90 2.49 25.91
CA LEU A 85 17.02 1.24 25.17
C LEU A 85 16.24 1.30 23.85
N LEU A 86 14.97 1.72 23.88
CA LEU A 86 14.13 1.83 22.68
C LEU A 86 14.66 2.91 21.73
N GLN A 87 15.14 4.05 22.25
CA GLN A 87 15.72 5.11 21.44
C GLN A 87 17.02 4.68 20.75
N GLN A 88 17.88 3.90 21.43
CA GLN A 88 19.09 3.35 20.84
C GLN A 88 18.78 2.26 19.80
N GLY A 89 17.84 1.36 20.11
CA GLY A 89 17.48 0.24 19.25
C GLY A 89 16.74 0.61 17.98
N LEU A 90 15.76 1.52 18.07
CA LEU A 90 15.01 2.00 16.91
C LEU A 90 15.80 3.05 16.11
N GLY A 91 16.73 3.75 16.76
CA GLY A 91 17.70 4.63 16.12
C GLY A 91 17.08 5.62 15.13
N GLN A 92 17.51 5.54 13.87
CA GLN A 92 17.07 6.48 12.82
C GLN A 92 15.67 6.21 12.28
N ARG A 93 15.06 5.06 12.62
CA ARG A 93 13.73 4.64 12.14
C ARG A 93 12.59 5.47 12.71
N ILE A 94 12.84 6.22 13.77
CA ILE A 94 11.84 7.04 14.44
C ILE A 94 12.22 8.52 14.39
N HIS A 95 11.22 9.38 14.20
CA HIS A 95 11.30 10.81 14.44
C HIS A 95 11.16 11.13 15.93
N LEU A 96 10.23 10.45 16.61
CA LEU A 96 9.88 10.74 18.00
C LEU A 96 9.49 9.46 18.75
N LEU A 97 9.98 9.34 19.99
CA LEU A 97 9.53 8.35 20.97
C LEU A 97 8.77 9.09 22.06
N THR A 98 7.51 8.72 22.25
CA THR A 98 6.61 9.25 23.29
C THR A 98 6.23 8.14 24.26
N HIS A 99 5.77 8.52 25.45
CA HIS A 99 5.20 7.59 26.42
C HIS A 99 4.04 8.26 27.15
N SER A 100 3.10 7.44 27.60
CA SER A 100 1.99 7.86 28.43
C SER A 100 2.03 7.09 29.74
N LEU A 101 2.19 7.83 30.84
CA LEU A 101 2.02 7.32 32.18
C LEU A 101 0.56 7.46 32.60
N ALA A 102 0.08 6.52 33.41
CA ALA A 102 -1.21 6.68 34.07
C ALA A 102 -1.14 7.91 34.99
N PRO A 103 -2.24 8.68 35.14
CA PRO A 103 -2.32 9.62 36.24
C PRO A 103 -2.17 8.86 37.57
N ASP A 104 -1.62 9.54 38.57
CA ASP A 104 -1.54 8.99 39.91
C ASP A 104 -2.95 8.63 40.38
N LEU A 105 -3.10 7.40 40.89
CA LEU A 105 -4.37 6.95 41.40
C LEU A 105 -4.73 7.76 42.64
N GLU A 106 -5.97 8.19 42.75
CA GLU A 106 -6.49 8.79 43.98
C GLU A 106 -7.10 7.69 44.85
N TRP A 107 -6.80 7.69 46.14
CA TRP A 107 -7.35 6.72 47.10
C TRP A 107 -7.79 7.42 48.40
N SER A 108 -8.70 6.78 49.13
CA SER A 108 -9.14 7.27 50.45
C SER A 108 -8.00 7.12 51.45
N VAL A 109 -7.85 8.10 52.35
CA VAL A 109 -6.87 8.06 53.46
C VAL A 109 -7.08 6.84 54.37
N GLU A 110 -8.30 6.30 54.40
CA GLU A 110 -8.66 5.11 55.18
C GLU A 110 -8.28 3.79 54.52
N SER A 111 -7.85 3.82 53.25
CA SER A 111 -7.50 2.65 52.45
C SER A 111 -6.00 2.52 52.23
N GLU A 112 -5.51 1.29 52.05
CA GLU A 112 -4.12 1.06 51.65
C GLU A 112 -3.81 1.70 50.30
N ALA A 113 -2.58 2.20 50.14
CA ALA A 113 -2.12 2.78 48.90
C ALA A 113 -2.25 1.78 47.73
N PRO A 114 -2.73 2.23 46.56
CA PRO A 114 -2.95 1.36 45.41
C PRO A 114 -1.61 0.81 44.93
N LYS A 115 -1.60 -0.50 44.68
CA LYS A 115 -0.40 -1.19 44.22
C LYS A 115 -0.12 -0.83 42.76
N TYR A 116 1.13 -0.55 42.42
CA TYR A 116 1.57 -0.21 41.05
C TYR A 116 1.15 -1.25 40.00
N LYS A 117 0.97 -2.53 40.39
CA LYS A 117 0.50 -3.60 39.50
C LYS A 117 -0.93 -3.41 38.96
N ALA A 118 -1.73 -2.58 39.64
CA ALA A 118 -3.13 -2.31 39.28
C ALA A 118 -3.26 -1.11 38.34
N GLN A 119 -2.15 -0.45 37.98
CA GLN A 119 -2.14 0.65 37.03
C GLN A 119 -2.41 0.17 35.60
N PRO A 120 -3.01 1.01 34.73
CA PRO A 120 -3.24 0.66 33.34
C PRO A 120 -1.91 0.47 32.57
N PRO A 121 -1.95 -0.18 31.40
CA PRO A 121 -0.75 -0.49 30.63
C PRO A 121 0.10 0.74 30.30
N LEU A 122 1.42 0.62 30.48
CA LEU A 122 2.38 1.65 30.10
C LEU A 122 2.48 1.69 28.57
N SER A 123 2.17 2.83 27.98
CA SER A 123 2.09 2.97 26.52
C SER A 123 3.28 3.77 25.97
N PHE A 124 3.87 3.30 24.88
CA PHE A 124 4.94 3.97 24.13
C PHE A 124 4.47 4.24 22.70
N GLY A 125 4.55 5.49 22.25
CA GLY A 125 4.16 5.90 20.91
C GLY A 125 5.38 6.18 20.06
N LEU A 126 5.43 5.61 18.86
CA LEU A 126 6.47 5.86 17.87
C LEU A 126 5.91 6.69 16.73
N LEU A 127 6.60 7.78 16.41
CA LEU A 127 6.47 8.46 15.13
C LEU A 127 7.59 7.93 14.22
N LEU A 128 7.23 7.21 13.17
CA LEU A 128 8.15 6.48 12.31
C LEU A 128 8.66 7.37 11.16
N LYS A 129 9.83 7.02 10.62
CA LYS A 129 10.32 7.53 9.33
C LYS A 129 9.99 6.49 8.25
N PRO A 130 9.05 6.75 7.33
CA PRO A 130 8.60 5.75 6.36
C PRO A 130 9.73 5.12 5.54
N GLU A 131 10.79 5.89 5.24
CA GLU A 131 11.91 5.46 4.40
C GLU A 131 12.77 4.38 5.08
N LEU A 132 12.86 4.40 6.41
CA LEU A 132 13.74 3.53 7.19
C LEU A 132 12.97 2.51 8.04
N ALA A 133 11.72 2.80 8.40
CA ALA A 133 10.95 1.97 9.33
C ALA A 133 10.76 0.53 8.82
N SER A 134 10.54 0.35 7.51
CA SER A 134 10.36 -0.97 6.88
C SER A 134 11.66 -1.65 6.44
N CYS A 135 12.83 -1.09 6.72
CA CYS A 135 14.10 -1.70 6.35
C CYS A 135 14.35 -2.97 7.17
N ILE A 136 14.53 -4.11 6.52
CA ILE A 136 14.81 -5.38 7.22
C ILE A 136 16.25 -5.49 7.72
N LEU A 137 17.16 -4.69 7.17
CA LEU A 137 18.59 -4.75 7.50
C LEU A 137 18.98 -3.54 8.33
N GLU A 138 19.52 -3.79 9.51
CA GLU A 138 20.17 -2.78 10.34
C GLU A 138 21.68 -2.84 10.09
N LYS A 139 22.23 -1.81 9.45
CA LYS A 139 23.68 -1.71 9.19
C LYS A 139 24.35 -1.04 10.38
N GLY A 140 25.21 -1.79 11.07
CA GLY A 140 26.04 -1.29 12.15
C GLY A 140 27.34 -0.64 11.65
N PRO A 141 28.23 -0.26 12.58
CA PRO A 141 29.54 0.28 12.25
C PRO A 141 30.49 -0.80 11.69
N ALA A 142 31.59 -0.35 11.08
CA ALA A 142 32.65 -1.24 10.60
C ALA A 142 33.21 -2.11 11.73
N ALA A 143 33.60 -3.34 11.43
CA ALA A 143 34.06 -4.32 12.42
C ALA A 143 35.23 -3.82 13.28
N ASP A 144 36.11 -3.00 12.69
CA ASP A 144 37.29 -2.45 13.36
C ASP A 144 36.98 -1.22 14.24
N ASN A 145 35.76 -0.69 14.18
CA ASN A 145 35.36 0.47 14.95
C ASN A 145 35.01 0.05 16.40
N PRO A 146 35.46 0.76 17.45
CA PRO A 146 35.10 0.45 18.83
C PRO A 146 33.58 0.41 19.07
N LYS A 147 32.80 1.21 18.32
CA LYS A 147 31.33 1.21 18.39
C LYS A 147 30.70 -0.13 17.96
N ALA A 148 31.44 -1.00 17.27
CA ALA A 148 30.96 -2.34 16.92
C ALA A 148 30.78 -3.22 18.16
N VAL A 149 31.53 -2.97 19.24
CA VAL A 149 31.35 -3.68 20.52
C VAL A 149 30.01 -3.30 21.14
N GLU A 150 29.69 -2.00 21.17
CA GLU A 150 28.40 -1.50 21.67
C GLU A 150 27.23 -2.05 20.85
N PHE A 151 27.38 -2.10 19.52
CA PHE A 151 26.38 -2.69 18.63
C PHE A 151 26.15 -4.18 18.92
N ARG A 152 27.22 -4.96 19.10
CA ARG A 152 27.14 -6.38 19.48
C ARG A 152 26.51 -6.59 20.85
N GLN A 153 26.80 -5.71 21.82
CA GLN A 153 26.18 -5.76 23.15
C GLN A 153 24.68 -5.46 23.09
N LEU A 154 24.28 -4.47 22.28
CA LEU A 154 22.87 -4.09 22.11
C LEU A 154 22.06 -5.22 21.44
N TRP A 155 22.59 -5.82 20.37
CA TRP A 155 21.88 -6.81 19.57
C TRP A 155 22.17 -8.26 19.95
N GLY A 156 23.11 -8.51 20.87
CA GLY A 156 23.44 -9.83 21.38
C GLY A 156 23.68 -10.86 20.26
N SER A 157 22.94 -11.96 20.32
CA SER A 157 23.06 -13.08 19.37
C SER A 157 22.56 -12.79 17.96
N ARG A 158 21.83 -11.69 17.73
CA ARG A 158 21.33 -11.30 16.41
C ARG A 158 22.35 -10.49 15.60
N SER A 159 23.44 -10.00 16.21
CA SER A 159 24.51 -9.30 15.51
C SER A 159 25.40 -10.29 14.77
N GLU A 160 25.59 -10.08 13.47
CA GLU A 160 26.50 -10.86 12.64
C GLU A 160 27.37 -9.96 11.75
N LEU A 161 28.58 -10.44 11.45
CA LEU A 161 29.46 -9.75 10.49
C LEU A 161 28.99 -10.04 9.07
N ARG A 162 28.69 -8.97 8.32
CA ARG A 162 28.22 -9.08 6.95
C ARG A 162 29.11 -8.27 6.00
N ARG A 163 29.51 -8.92 4.91
CA ARG A 163 30.17 -8.27 3.77
C ARG A 163 29.11 -7.71 2.82
N PHE A 164 29.20 -6.42 2.52
CA PHE A 164 28.29 -5.72 1.62
C PHE A 164 28.85 -5.66 0.19
N GLN A 165 28.00 -5.29 -0.79
CA GLN A 165 28.39 -5.20 -2.21
C GLN A 165 29.47 -4.14 -2.46
N ASP A 166 29.57 -3.14 -1.59
CA ASP A 166 30.62 -2.13 -1.56
C ASP A 166 31.97 -2.67 -1.04
N GLY A 167 32.04 -3.96 -0.67
CA GLY A 167 33.21 -4.60 -0.08
C GLY A 167 33.40 -4.34 1.41
N SER A 168 32.58 -3.47 2.02
CA SER A 168 32.66 -3.15 3.45
C SER A 168 32.23 -4.34 4.31
N ILE A 169 32.92 -4.55 5.43
CA ILE A 169 32.59 -5.56 6.44
C ILE A 169 32.12 -4.80 7.68
N THR A 170 30.83 -4.90 7.97
CA THR A 170 30.22 -4.22 9.13
C THR A 170 29.41 -5.22 9.95
N GLU A 171 29.21 -4.90 11.22
CA GLU A 171 28.18 -5.57 12.00
C GLU A 171 26.81 -5.28 11.36
N ALA A 172 25.90 -6.25 11.39
CA ALA A 172 24.57 -6.09 10.87
C ALA A 172 23.56 -6.98 11.61
N VAL A 173 22.29 -6.59 11.56
CA VAL A 173 21.16 -7.39 12.04
C VAL A 173 20.13 -7.52 10.92
N LEU A 174 19.67 -8.74 10.67
CA LEU A 174 18.61 -9.02 9.71
C LEU A 174 17.30 -9.38 10.42
N TRP A 175 16.25 -8.63 10.10
CA TRP A 175 14.88 -8.83 10.56
C TRP A 175 14.06 -9.62 9.54
N GLU A 176 12.99 -10.26 10.01
CA GLU A 176 12.07 -11.01 9.17
C GLU A 176 11.15 -10.04 8.42
N GLY A 177 10.98 -10.26 7.11
CA GLY A 177 10.20 -9.34 6.28
C GLY A 177 10.25 -9.68 4.79
N GLU A 178 9.65 -10.81 4.41
CA GLU A 178 9.55 -11.20 3.00
C GLU A 178 8.63 -10.25 2.24
N SER A 179 7.44 -9.98 2.78
CA SER A 179 6.46 -9.04 2.24
C SER A 179 6.48 -7.67 2.95
N MET A 180 5.97 -6.63 2.29
CA MET A 180 5.78 -5.29 2.85
C MET A 180 4.92 -5.32 4.12
N CYS A 181 3.92 -6.20 4.17
CA CYS A 181 3.10 -6.44 5.35
C CYS A 181 3.94 -6.88 6.56
N GLN A 182 4.90 -7.79 6.39
CA GLN A 182 5.78 -8.21 7.47
C GLN A 182 6.83 -7.14 7.78
N ARG A 183 7.36 -6.45 6.76
CA ARG A 183 8.34 -5.38 6.93
C ARG A 183 7.83 -4.22 7.77
N ARG A 184 6.54 -3.90 7.70
CA ARG A 184 5.92 -2.91 8.59
C ARG A 184 5.96 -3.32 10.07
N LEU A 185 6.08 -4.62 10.38
CA LEU A 185 6.19 -5.11 11.76
C LEU A 185 7.64 -5.18 12.26
N VAL A 186 8.64 -4.77 11.47
CA VAL A 186 10.05 -4.73 11.93
C VAL A 186 10.23 -3.89 13.20
N PRO A 187 9.63 -2.69 13.36
CA PRO A 187 9.68 -1.97 14.63
C PRO A 187 9.12 -2.77 15.81
N GLN A 188 8.08 -3.58 15.60
CA GLN A 188 7.56 -4.47 16.64
C GLN A 188 8.58 -5.55 17.00
N GLN A 189 9.19 -6.22 16.02
CA GLN A 189 10.21 -7.24 16.25
C GLN A 189 11.41 -6.67 17.03
N ILE A 190 11.85 -5.44 16.70
CA ILE A 190 12.92 -4.75 17.41
C ILE A 190 12.55 -4.51 18.87
N VAL A 191 11.37 -3.92 19.12
CA VAL A 191 10.91 -3.58 20.47
C VAL A 191 10.77 -4.83 21.33
N THR A 192 10.13 -5.88 20.83
CA THR A 192 9.94 -7.13 21.59
C THR A 192 11.27 -7.81 21.89
N TYR A 193 12.17 -7.88 20.90
CA TYR A 193 13.50 -8.46 21.07
C TYR A 193 14.32 -7.73 22.13
N LEU A 194 14.41 -6.39 22.06
CA LEU A 194 15.23 -5.61 22.98
C LEU A 194 14.69 -5.66 24.41
N LEU A 195 13.37 -5.58 24.57
CA LEU A 195 12.74 -5.69 25.89
C LEU A 195 12.95 -7.08 26.51
N GLN A 196 12.91 -8.14 25.71
CA GLN A 196 13.21 -9.48 26.19
C GLN A 196 14.68 -9.61 26.58
N LEU A 197 15.60 -9.18 25.72
CA LEU A 197 17.04 -9.33 25.92
C LEU A 197 17.56 -8.52 27.12
N HIS A 198 17.14 -7.26 27.24
CA HIS A 198 17.74 -6.32 28.19
C HIS A 198 16.86 -6.03 29.42
N ALA A 199 15.54 -6.23 29.31
CA ALA A 199 14.60 -5.94 30.39
C ALA A 199 13.92 -7.19 31.01
N ASP A 200 14.16 -8.40 30.49
CA ASP A 200 13.48 -9.65 30.89
C ASP A 200 11.95 -9.59 30.75
N ILE A 201 11.46 -8.77 29.81
CA ILE A 201 10.04 -8.63 29.53
C ILE A 201 9.70 -9.56 28.35
N PRO A 202 8.85 -10.58 28.55
CA PRO A 202 8.51 -11.50 27.48
C PRO A 202 7.61 -10.82 26.44
N GLU A 203 7.66 -11.31 25.20
CA GLU A 203 6.83 -10.80 24.10
C GLU A 203 5.34 -10.79 24.43
N ALA A 204 4.83 -11.79 25.16
CA ALA A 204 3.43 -11.88 25.58
C ALA A 204 2.97 -10.70 26.47
N SER A 205 3.89 -9.98 27.11
CA SER A 205 3.59 -8.80 27.91
C SER A 205 3.52 -7.50 27.10
N VAL A 206 3.92 -7.55 25.82
CA VAL A 206 3.95 -6.42 24.89
C VAL A 206 2.79 -6.54 23.91
N ARG A 207 1.89 -5.56 23.90
CA ARG A 207 0.81 -5.46 22.92
C ARG A 207 1.15 -4.37 21.90
N HIS A 208 1.16 -4.72 20.62
CA HIS A 208 1.22 -3.75 19.52
C HIS A 208 -0.18 -3.28 19.15
N ILE A 209 -0.34 -1.97 19.01
CA ILE A 209 -1.56 -1.29 18.58
C ILE A 209 -1.15 -0.35 17.44
N GLY A 210 -1.64 -0.61 16.23
CA GLY A 210 -1.26 0.15 15.04
C GLY A 210 -1.25 -0.67 13.74
N GLY A 211 -1.23 -2.01 13.84
CA GLY A 211 -1.38 -2.88 12.67
C GLY A 211 -2.85 -3.10 12.32
N ILE A 212 -3.40 -2.33 11.38
CA ILE A 212 -4.72 -2.62 10.77
C ILE A 212 -4.60 -3.69 9.67
N ASP A 213 -3.36 -4.10 9.36
CA ASP A 213 -3.05 -5.09 8.34
C ASP A 213 -3.85 -6.38 8.51
N ASP A 214 -4.19 -6.80 9.74
CA ASP A 214 -5.04 -8.00 9.98
C ASP A 214 -6.40 -7.95 9.25
N VAL A 215 -6.93 -6.76 8.97
CA VAL A 215 -8.20 -6.57 8.24
C VAL A 215 -8.00 -6.66 6.72
N VAL A 216 -6.80 -6.37 6.23
CA VAL A 216 -6.48 -6.24 4.80
C VAL A 216 -5.63 -7.42 4.28
N LYS A 217 -4.95 -8.12 5.19
CA LYS A 217 -4.12 -9.30 4.90
C LYS A 217 -4.91 -10.32 4.11
N THR A 218 -4.29 -10.81 3.05
CA THR A 218 -4.83 -11.86 2.20
C THR A 218 -4.22 -13.21 2.57
N GLY A 219 -5.03 -14.28 2.55
CA GLY A 219 -4.64 -15.63 3.01
C GLY A 219 -3.78 -16.43 2.02
N SER A 220 -2.70 -15.84 1.53
CA SER A 220 -1.64 -16.53 0.79
C SER A 220 -0.65 -17.22 1.74
N GLU A 221 0.21 -18.11 1.23
CA GLU A 221 1.27 -18.78 2.01
C GLU A 221 2.16 -17.77 2.74
N VAL A 222 2.45 -16.63 2.10
CA VAL A 222 3.09 -15.45 2.71
C VAL A 222 2.03 -14.37 2.89
N PRO A 223 1.81 -13.82 4.10
CA PRO A 223 0.86 -12.73 4.31
C PRO A 223 1.21 -11.50 3.50
N THR A 224 0.27 -11.00 2.68
CA THR A 224 0.43 -9.75 1.93
C THR A 224 -0.84 -8.90 2.00
N THR A 225 -0.64 -7.60 1.92
CA THR A 225 -1.67 -6.55 1.81
C THR A 225 -1.87 -6.07 0.37
N GLY A 226 -1.16 -6.65 -0.61
CA GLY A 226 -1.43 -6.46 -2.03
C GLY A 226 -0.47 -5.55 -2.81
N GLU A 227 0.54 -4.99 -2.15
CA GLU A 227 1.49 -4.06 -2.73
C GLU A 227 2.39 -4.74 -3.75
N GLU A 228 2.85 -5.96 -3.48
CA GLU A 228 3.68 -6.75 -4.39
C GLU A 228 2.92 -7.09 -5.67
N GLU A 229 1.67 -7.54 -5.56
CA GLU A 229 0.81 -7.82 -6.71
C GLU A 229 0.53 -6.57 -7.54
N SER A 230 0.30 -5.44 -6.86
CA SER A 230 0.10 -4.15 -7.50
C SER A 230 1.36 -3.72 -8.25
N LEU A 231 2.55 -3.93 -7.67
CA LEU A 231 3.83 -3.65 -8.33
C LEU A 231 4.03 -4.50 -9.59
N VAL A 232 3.69 -5.80 -9.53
CA VAL A 232 3.73 -6.68 -10.72
C VAL A 232 2.80 -6.15 -11.82
N VAL A 233 1.61 -5.68 -11.45
CA VAL A 233 0.67 -5.05 -12.39
C VAL A 233 1.22 -3.76 -12.99
N VAL A 234 1.86 -2.89 -12.20
CA VAL A 234 2.49 -1.66 -12.68
C VAL A 234 3.61 -1.97 -13.66
N GLN A 235 4.51 -2.91 -13.34
CA GLN A 235 5.59 -3.35 -14.24
C GLN A 235 5.04 -3.94 -15.55
N ALA A 236 3.93 -4.69 -15.47
CA ALA A 236 3.26 -5.23 -16.64
C ALA A 236 2.65 -4.13 -17.52
N TYR A 237 2.06 -3.12 -16.90
CA TYR A 237 1.58 -1.94 -17.61
C TYR A 237 2.72 -1.18 -18.29
N ASP A 238 3.84 -0.96 -17.62
CA ASP A 238 4.99 -0.22 -18.19
C ASP A 238 5.57 -0.93 -19.41
N ASP A 239 5.72 -2.26 -19.36
CA ASP A 239 6.16 -3.01 -20.53
C ASP A 239 5.13 -3.00 -21.67
N LEU A 240 3.82 -3.07 -21.36
CA LEU A 240 2.79 -2.92 -22.40
C LEU A 240 2.83 -1.52 -23.01
N SER A 241 2.99 -0.48 -22.19
CA SER A 241 3.11 0.91 -22.60
C SER A 241 4.27 1.09 -23.56
N ARG A 242 5.49 0.64 -23.20
CA ARG A 242 6.67 0.70 -24.08
C ARG A 242 6.43 -0.01 -25.42
N LYS A 243 5.79 -1.18 -25.41
CA LYS A 243 5.47 -1.92 -26.64
C LYS A 243 4.46 -1.18 -27.51
N LEU A 244 3.42 -0.60 -26.92
CA LEU A 244 2.43 0.23 -27.63
C LEU A 244 3.07 1.45 -28.29
N TRP A 245 3.96 2.14 -27.59
CA TRP A 245 4.70 3.29 -28.12
C TRP A 245 5.56 2.94 -29.35
N ASN A 246 6.18 1.75 -29.33
CA ASN A 246 7.04 1.28 -30.42
C ASN A 246 6.28 0.51 -31.52
N LEU A 247 4.94 0.54 -31.53
CA LEU A 247 4.16 -0.13 -32.57
C LEU A 247 4.26 0.60 -33.91
N GLU A 248 4.92 -0.04 -34.87
CA GLU A 248 4.95 0.42 -36.25
C GLU A 248 3.78 -0.12 -37.08
N GLY A 249 3.34 0.67 -38.07
CA GLY A 249 2.32 0.25 -39.04
C GLY A 249 0.87 0.57 -38.65
N LEU A 250 0.66 1.47 -37.68
CA LEU A 250 -0.61 2.13 -37.41
C LEU A 250 -0.80 3.36 -38.32
N PRO A 251 -2.04 3.68 -38.76
CA PRO A 251 -2.31 4.88 -39.56
C PRO A 251 -2.07 6.20 -38.82
N LEU A 252 -2.19 6.19 -37.50
CA LEU A 252 -1.88 7.30 -36.61
C LEU A 252 -0.97 6.75 -35.51
N SER A 253 0.06 7.52 -35.15
CA SER A 253 0.96 7.15 -34.06
C SER A 253 0.27 7.28 -32.69
N ILE A 254 0.74 6.51 -31.70
CA ILE A 254 0.29 6.64 -30.31
C ILE A 254 1.12 7.72 -29.64
N THR A 255 0.47 8.75 -29.10
CA THR A 255 1.13 9.90 -28.46
C THR A 255 1.15 9.82 -26.95
N ALA A 256 0.25 9.06 -26.33
CA ALA A 256 0.26 8.79 -24.90
C ALA A 256 -0.47 7.49 -24.56
N VAL A 257 0.01 6.81 -23.52
CA VAL A 257 -0.64 5.65 -22.90
C VAL A 257 -0.83 5.99 -21.43
N GLN A 258 -2.08 6.01 -20.96
CA GLN A 258 -2.45 6.44 -19.62
C GLN A 258 -3.16 5.33 -18.84
N GLY A 259 -2.62 5.00 -17.67
CA GLY A 259 -3.24 4.07 -16.72
C GLY A 259 -4.40 4.72 -15.98
N ALA A 260 -5.61 4.20 -16.16
CA ALA A 260 -6.82 4.72 -15.52
C ALA A 260 -7.38 3.79 -14.42
N HIS A 261 -6.72 2.66 -14.14
CA HIS A 261 -7.17 1.69 -13.16
C HIS A 261 -6.61 1.96 -11.75
N PRO A 262 -7.37 1.73 -10.66
CA PRO A 262 -6.89 1.87 -9.28
C PRO A 262 -5.66 1.03 -8.94
N ALA A 263 -5.52 -0.16 -9.55
CA ALA A 263 -4.35 -1.04 -9.38
C ALA A 263 -3.01 -0.36 -9.70
N LEU A 264 -3.02 0.58 -10.66
CA LEU A 264 -1.81 1.26 -11.12
C LEU A 264 -1.37 2.40 -10.20
N ARG A 265 -2.16 2.69 -9.17
CA ARG A 265 -1.96 3.80 -8.23
C ARG A 265 -2.33 3.39 -6.81
N TYR A 266 -2.17 2.11 -6.48
CA TYR A 266 -2.28 1.55 -5.12
C TYR A 266 -3.57 1.92 -4.37
N THR A 267 -4.68 2.12 -5.10
CA THR A 267 -5.99 2.53 -4.54
C THR A 267 -7.07 1.48 -4.74
N GLN A 268 -6.68 0.27 -5.17
CA GLN A 268 -7.61 -0.85 -5.32
C GLN A 268 -7.86 -1.49 -3.95
N VAL A 269 -9.14 -1.68 -3.59
CA VAL A 269 -9.52 -2.28 -2.31
C VAL A 269 -9.05 -3.73 -2.17
N PHE A 270 -9.15 -4.51 -3.25
CA PHE A 270 -8.69 -5.89 -3.28
C PHE A 270 -7.54 -6.02 -4.27
N PRO A 271 -6.37 -6.50 -3.86
CA PRO A 271 -5.24 -6.60 -4.77
C PRO A 271 -5.52 -7.53 -5.95
N PRO A 272 -4.89 -7.28 -7.11
CA PRO A 272 -5.03 -8.13 -8.27
C PRO A 272 -4.43 -9.51 -7.96
N ARG A 273 -5.29 -10.51 -7.76
CA ARG A 273 -4.83 -11.86 -7.43
C ARG A 273 -4.55 -12.69 -8.68
N PRO A 274 -3.53 -13.58 -8.64
CA PRO A 274 -3.35 -14.58 -9.66
C PRO A 274 -4.58 -15.50 -9.75
N LEU A 275 -5.05 -15.77 -10.97
CA LEU A 275 -6.14 -16.71 -11.18
C LEU A 275 -5.62 -17.97 -11.89
N LYS A 276 -5.60 -19.08 -11.17
CA LYS A 276 -5.51 -20.41 -11.76
C LYS A 276 -6.92 -20.83 -12.20
N VAL A 277 -7.21 -20.70 -13.49
CA VAL A 277 -8.47 -21.20 -14.06
C VAL A 277 -8.32 -22.71 -14.27
N ASP A 278 -9.13 -23.50 -13.57
CA ASP A 278 -9.28 -24.92 -13.89
C ASP A 278 -10.20 -25.07 -15.10
N TYR A 279 -9.58 -25.21 -16.28
CA TYR A 279 -10.31 -25.35 -17.53
C TYR A 279 -11.19 -26.60 -17.59
N SER A 280 -10.99 -27.60 -16.72
CA SER A 280 -11.84 -28.80 -16.69
C SER A 280 -13.29 -28.50 -16.29
N PHE A 281 -13.51 -27.38 -15.57
CA PHE A 281 -14.82 -26.93 -15.10
C PHE A 281 -15.66 -26.27 -16.18
N PHE A 282 -15.08 -25.99 -17.35
CA PHE A 282 -15.72 -25.19 -18.38
C PHE A 282 -15.78 -25.90 -19.72
N ASP A 283 -16.90 -25.75 -20.42
CA ASP A 283 -17.00 -26.03 -21.83
C ASP A 283 -16.71 -24.78 -22.64
N LYS A 284 -16.13 -24.94 -23.84
CA LYS A 284 -15.84 -23.83 -24.75
C LYS A 284 -16.98 -23.69 -25.75
N GLU A 285 -17.63 -22.53 -25.73
CA GLU A 285 -18.63 -22.21 -26.74
C GLU A 285 -17.97 -22.03 -28.12
N LYS A 286 -18.46 -22.73 -29.15
CA LYS A 286 -17.84 -22.76 -30.48
C LYS A 286 -17.78 -21.39 -31.17
N ILE A 287 -18.78 -20.53 -30.91
CA ILE A 287 -18.95 -19.25 -31.62
C ILE A 287 -18.18 -18.12 -30.94
N SER A 288 -18.39 -17.95 -29.63
CA SER A 288 -17.82 -16.82 -28.88
C SER A 288 -16.45 -17.15 -28.26
N ARG A 289 -16.07 -18.44 -28.23
CA ARG A 289 -14.92 -18.97 -27.46
C ARG A 289 -14.98 -18.65 -25.96
N SER A 290 -16.17 -18.34 -25.45
CA SER A 290 -16.38 -18.10 -24.02
C SER A 290 -16.35 -19.40 -23.24
N LEU A 291 -15.91 -19.32 -21.98
CA LEU A 291 -15.93 -20.43 -21.03
C LEU A 291 -17.30 -20.49 -20.36
N ILE A 292 -18.01 -21.60 -20.51
CA ILE A 292 -19.31 -21.85 -19.90
C ILE A 292 -19.12 -22.85 -18.76
N PRO A 293 -19.51 -22.54 -17.51
CA PRO A 293 -19.40 -23.48 -16.40
C PRO A 293 -20.26 -24.71 -16.64
N LYS A 294 -19.69 -25.89 -16.38
CA LYS A 294 -20.42 -27.16 -16.38
C LYS A 294 -21.39 -27.22 -15.21
N GLU A 295 -22.42 -28.05 -15.33
CA GLU A 295 -23.40 -28.26 -14.29
C GLU A 295 -22.73 -28.70 -12.97
N GLY A 296 -23.10 -28.05 -11.86
CA GLY A 296 -22.52 -28.30 -10.53
C GLY A 296 -21.08 -27.77 -10.32
N LYS A 297 -20.48 -27.09 -11.30
CA LYS A 297 -19.14 -26.48 -11.17
C LYS A 297 -19.22 -24.97 -10.90
N PRO A 298 -18.25 -24.40 -10.17
CA PRO A 298 -18.26 -22.97 -9.85
C PRO A 298 -18.06 -22.11 -11.11
N CYS A 299 -18.68 -20.93 -11.12
CA CYS A 299 -18.43 -19.90 -12.13
C CYS A 299 -16.95 -19.45 -12.09
N PRO A 300 -16.38 -19.00 -13.23
CA PRO A 300 -15.02 -18.49 -13.23
C PRO A 300 -14.95 -17.21 -12.38
N ALA A 301 -13.86 -17.06 -11.61
CA ALA A 301 -13.66 -15.85 -10.82
C ALA A 301 -13.59 -14.61 -11.74
N TYR A 302 -14.25 -13.54 -11.32
CA TYR A 302 -14.22 -12.29 -12.06
C TYR A 302 -12.81 -11.66 -12.00
N ILE A 303 -12.20 -11.46 -13.17
CA ILE A 303 -10.95 -10.71 -13.30
C ILE A 303 -11.32 -9.27 -13.68
N THR A 304 -10.97 -8.32 -12.82
CA THR A 304 -11.21 -6.91 -13.11
C THR A 304 -10.23 -6.44 -14.20
N PRO A 305 -10.70 -5.94 -15.33
CA PRO A 305 -9.83 -5.49 -16.41
C PRO A 305 -9.16 -4.15 -16.07
N ILE A 306 -7.86 -4.08 -16.29
CA ILE A 306 -7.05 -2.89 -16.05
C ILE A 306 -7.25 -1.91 -17.19
N THR A 307 -7.95 -0.82 -16.91
CA THR A 307 -8.27 0.22 -17.89
C THR A 307 -7.04 1.04 -18.25
N VAL A 308 -6.73 1.07 -19.55
CA VAL A 308 -5.65 1.84 -20.15
C VAL A 308 -6.22 2.67 -21.30
N ILE A 309 -5.83 3.94 -21.36
CA ILE A 309 -6.29 4.89 -22.38
C ILE A 309 -5.15 5.17 -23.33
N CYS A 310 -5.36 4.92 -24.62
CA CYS A 310 -4.40 5.26 -25.67
C CYS A 310 -4.86 6.54 -26.36
N HIS A 311 -4.00 7.55 -26.38
CA HIS A 311 -4.18 8.76 -27.16
C HIS A 311 -3.45 8.60 -28.48
N MET A 312 -4.17 8.87 -29.56
CA MET A 312 -3.60 8.92 -30.90
C MET A 312 -3.14 10.34 -31.23
N GLU A 313 -2.25 10.43 -32.19
CA GLU A 313 -1.94 11.66 -32.90
C GLU A 313 -3.21 12.42 -33.33
N GLY A 314 -3.16 13.75 -33.21
CA GLY A 314 -4.24 14.61 -33.66
C GLY A 314 -4.39 14.55 -35.18
N SER A 315 -5.62 14.33 -35.67
CA SER A 315 -5.91 14.29 -37.11
C SER A 315 -7.11 15.17 -37.42
N GLY A 316 -7.08 15.90 -38.53
CA GLY A 316 -8.25 16.63 -39.04
C GLY A 316 -9.26 15.73 -39.76
N LYS A 317 -8.93 14.45 -39.98
CA LYS A 317 -9.72 13.51 -40.78
C LYS A 317 -10.78 12.74 -39.98
N TRP A 318 -11.00 13.11 -38.72
CA TRP A 318 -12.06 12.51 -37.91
C TRP A 318 -13.43 13.02 -38.37
N PRO A 319 -14.40 12.13 -38.64
CA PRO A 319 -15.73 12.52 -39.04
C PRO A 319 -16.49 13.21 -37.90
N HIS A 320 -17.48 14.02 -38.24
CA HIS A 320 -18.34 14.70 -37.26
C HIS A 320 -19.45 13.80 -36.70
N ASP A 321 -19.85 12.75 -37.45
CA ASP A 321 -20.86 11.80 -37.00
C ASP A 321 -20.33 10.85 -35.90
N ARG A 322 -21.12 10.69 -34.84
CA ARG A 322 -20.79 9.84 -33.69
C ARG A 322 -20.67 8.37 -34.07
N LEU A 323 -21.50 7.85 -34.98
CA LEU A 323 -21.42 6.45 -35.40
C LEU A 323 -20.18 6.20 -36.24
N ALA A 324 -19.89 7.09 -37.19
CA ALA A 324 -18.64 7.04 -37.97
C ALA A 324 -17.39 7.05 -37.07
N ILE A 325 -17.34 7.90 -36.03
CA ILE A 325 -16.24 7.90 -35.03
C ILE A 325 -16.10 6.52 -34.35
N ARG A 326 -17.22 5.90 -33.95
CA ARG A 326 -17.19 4.57 -33.31
C ARG A 326 -16.66 3.49 -34.25
N HIS A 327 -17.04 3.52 -35.52
CA HIS A 327 -16.54 2.59 -36.52
C HIS A 327 -15.04 2.76 -36.77
N ILE A 328 -14.54 3.99 -36.85
CA ILE A 328 -13.11 4.25 -37.00
C ILE A 328 -12.33 3.79 -35.77
N ARG A 329 -12.82 4.07 -34.55
CA ARG A 329 -12.21 3.54 -33.31
C ARG A 329 -12.15 2.01 -33.31
N ALA A 330 -13.23 1.35 -33.72
CA ALA A 330 -13.26 -0.11 -33.85
C ALA A 330 -12.21 -0.62 -34.87
N ALA A 331 -12.04 0.08 -35.99
CA ALA A 331 -11.00 -0.26 -36.98
C ALA A 331 -9.59 -0.11 -36.39
N PHE A 332 -9.32 0.94 -35.60
CA PHE A 332 -8.07 1.07 -34.85
C PHE A 332 -7.87 -0.08 -33.85
N HIS A 333 -8.89 -0.49 -33.11
CA HIS A 333 -8.81 -1.63 -32.19
C HIS A 333 -8.46 -2.93 -32.92
N ILE A 334 -9.05 -3.19 -34.09
CA ILE A 334 -8.73 -4.36 -34.93
C ILE A 334 -7.27 -4.31 -35.38
N ARG A 335 -6.82 -3.16 -35.89
CA ARG A 335 -5.45 -3.00 -36.37
C ARG A 335 -4.43 -3.15 -35.25
N LEU A 336 -4.68 -2.56 -34.08
CA LEU A 336 -3.87 -2.73 -32.88
C LEU A 336 -3.77 -4.20 -32.47
N ALA A 337 -4.90 -4.93 -32.45
CA ALA A 337 -4.92 -6.35 -32.12
C ALA A 337 -4.05 -7.19 -33.08
N GLU A 338 -4.11 -6.90 -34.38
CA GLU A 338 -3.28 -7.57 -35.39
C GLU A 338 -1.79 -7.30 -35.17
N LEU A 339 -1.41 -6.05 -34.90
CA LEU A 339 -0.01 -5.66 -34.71
C LEU A 339 0.56 -6.22 -33.41
N LEU A 340 -0.17 -6.12 -32.30
CA LEU A 340 0.21 -6.71 -31.01
C LEU A 340 0.38 -8.23 -31.11
N LYS A 341 -0.46 -8.90 -31.90
CA LYS A 341 -0.32 -10.33 -32.16
C LYS A 341 0.90 -10.64 -33.06
N LYS A 342 1.14 -9.85 -34.10
CA LYS A 342 2.26 -10.07 -35.03
C LYS A 342 3.63 -9.79 -34.42
N GLN A 343 3.78 -8.67 -33.71
CA GLN A 343 5.07 -8.20 -33.20
C GLN A 343 5.41 -8.74 -31.80
N HIS A 344 4.40 -9.01 -30.98
CA HIS A 344 4.59 -9.39 -29.57
C HIS A 344 3.83 -10.66 -29.15
N ASN A 345 3.16 -11.34 -30.09
CA ASN A 345 2.39 -12.56 -29.84
C ASN A 345 1.35 -12.46 -28.72
N TYR A 346 0.77 -11.27 -28.51
CA TYR A 346 -0.29 -11.10 -27.52
C TYR A 346 -1.62 -11.68 -28.01
N THR A 347 -2.35 -12.30 -27.08
CA THR A 347 -3.75 -12.66 -27.32
C THR A 347 -4.59 -11.40 -27.13
N CYS A 348 -5.35 -11.05 -28.16
CA CYS A 348 -6.12 -9.81 -28.21
C CYS A 348 -7.54 -10.08 -28.74
N ARG A 349 -8.51 -9.30 -28.28
CA ARG A 349 -9.90 -9.32 -28.75
C ARG A 349 -10.36 -7.90 -28.99
N ALA A 350 -10.49 -7.53 -30.25
CA ALA A 350 -11.01 -6.23 -30.64
C ALA A 350 -12.53 -6.20 -30.51
N CYS A 351 -13.04 -5.19 -29.79
CA CYS A 351 -14.46 -4.88 -29.64
C CYS A 351 -14.73 -3.47 -30.19
N PRO A 352 -15.99 -3.12 -30.52
CA PRO A 352 -16.32 -1.78 -31.01
C PRO A 352 -15.98 -0.65 -30.04
N SER A 353 -16.03 -0.91 -28.73
CA SER A 353 -15.77 0.10 -27.70
C SER A 353 -14.34 0.08 -27.14
N HIS A 354 -13.62 -1.04 -27.29
CA HIS A 354 -12.33 -1.27 -26.64
C HIS A 354 -11.56 -2.41 -27.29
N LEU A 355 -10.31 -2.58 -26.87
CA LEU A 355 -9.47 -3.73 -27.20
C LEU A 355 -9.05 -4.42 -25.91
N ASP A 356 -9.39 -5.69 -25.77
CA ASP A 356 -8.91 -6.54 -24.69
C ASP A 356 -7.55 -7.12 -25.06
N VAL A 357 -6.58 -7.00 -24.17
CA VAL A 357 -5.23 -7.56 -24.31
C VAL A 357 -4.91 -8.44 -23.12
N TRP A 358 -4.64 -9.71 -23.39
CA TRP A 358 -4.22 -10.66 -22.38
C TRP A 358 -2.70 -10.68 -22.33
N LYS A 359 -2.16 -10.34 -21.18
CA LYS A 359 -0.73 -10.43 -20.89
C LYS A 359 -0.53 -11.32 -19.67
N VAL A 360 0.34 -12.30 -19.79
CA VAL A 360 0.75 -13.13 -18.64
C VAL A 360 1.94 -12.43 -18.00
N CYS A 361 1.84 -12.12 -16.70
CA CYS A 361 2.89 -11.38 -15.99
C CYS A 361 3.86 -12.35 -15.32
N PHE A 362 3.33 -13.25 -14.50
CA PHE A 362 4.04 -14.36 -13.87
C PHE A 362 3.03 -15.47 -13.60
N HIS A 363 3.42 -16.74 -13.65
CA HIS A 363 2.52 -17.85 -13.34
C HIS A 363 2.03 -17.69 -11.88
N PRO A 364 0.74 -17.47 -11.55
CA PRO A 364 -0.50 -17.49 -12.36
C PRO A 364 -1.26 -16.13 -12.50
N LEU A 365 -0.58 -14.99 -12.44
CA LEU A 365 -1.14 -13.66 -12.70
C LEU A 365 -1.37 -13.43 -14.21
N ILE A 366 -2.65 -13.38 -14.58
CA ILE A 366 -3.13 -12.97 -15.90
C ILE A 366 -3.55 -11.51 -15.78
N PHE A 367 -2.83 -10.64 -16.50
CA PHE A 367 -3.18 -9.24 -16.69
C PHE A 367 -4.12 -9.11 -17.88
N PHE A 368 -5.22 -8.39 -17.67
CA PHE A 368 -6.19 -8.09 -18.71
C PHE A 368 -6.21 -6.59 -18.90
N ALA A 369 -5.60 -6.09 -19.98
CA ALA A 369 -5.67 -4.68 -20.33
C ALA A 369 -6.94 -4.41 -21.13
N TYR A 370 -7.70 -3.42 -20.70
CA TYR A 370 -8.79 -2.83 -21.45
C TYR A 370 -8.28 -1.53 -22.08
N LEU A 371 -7.96 -1.59 -23.37
CA LEU A 371 -7.46 -0.43 -24.11
C LEU A 371 -8.63 0.35 -24.71
N LYS A 372 -8.70 1.63 -24.39
CA LYS A 372 -9.66 2.57 -24.96
C LYS A 372 -8.92 3.61 -25.79
N VAL A 373 -9.22 3.68 -27.08
CA VAL A 373 -8.65 4.70 -27.97
C VAL A 373 -9.42 6.02 -27.82
N GLN A 374 -8.70 7.09 -27.51
CA GLN A 374 -9.19 8.46 -27.50
C GLN A 374 -8.52 9.28 -28.61
N HIS A 375 -9.30 10.23 -29.14
CA HIS A 375 -8.84 11.21 -30.12
C HIS A 375 -9.11 12.61 -29.59
N PHE A 376 -8.18 13.54 -29.81
CA PHE A 376 -8.39 14.95 -29.49
C PHE A 376 -9.14 15.65 -30.63
N ASN A 377 -10.33 16.17 -30.36
CA ASN A 377 -10.99 17.15 -31.22
C ASN A 377 -10.74 18.55 -30.65
N LYS A 378 -9.98 19.38 -31.36
CA LYS A 378 -9.78 20.81 -31.00
C LYS A 378 -11.06 21.65 -31.13
N THR A 379 -12.12 21.13 -31.75
CA THR A 379 -13.32 21.89 -32.12
C THR A 379 -14.46 21.89 -31.09
N SER A 380 -14.31 21.23 -29.93
CA SER A 380 -15.37 21.19 -28.90
C SER A 380 -15.24 22.23 -27.78
N THR A 381 -14.32 23.20 -27.89
CA THR A 381 -14.15 24.29 -26.90
C THR A 381 -14.86 25.59 -27.27
N SER A 382 -15.49 25.71 -28.46
CA SER A 382 -16.15 26.95 -28.90
C SER A 382 -17.66 27.05 -28.60
N GLY A 383 -18.17 26.25 -27.65
CA GLY A 383 -19.62 26.20 -27.38
C GLY A 383 -19.97 25.85 -25.94
N PHE A 384 -19.33 26.47 -24.94
CA PHE A 384 -19.87 26.47 -23.58
C PHE A 384 -20.83 27.65 -23.42
N PRO A 385 -22.12 27.44 -23.09
CA PRO A 385 -22.97 28.53 -22.66
C PRO A 385 -22.43 29.12 -21.35
N LYS A 386 -22.40 30.46 -21.24
CA LYS A 386 -21.92 31.25 -20.09
C LYS A 386 -22.77 31.12 -18.80
N LYS A 387 -23.41 29.99 -18.56
CA LYS A 387 -24.03 29.63 -17.27
C LYS A 387 -23.81 28.15 -17.02
N PRO A 388 -23.38 27.73 -15.82
CA PRO A 388 -23.23 26.32 -15.51
C PRO A 388 -24.63 25.68 -15.57
N PRO A 389 -24.88 24.71 -16.46
CA PRO A 389 -26.05 23.86 -16.27
C PRO A 389 -25.84 23.11 -14.96
N LYS A 390 -26.90 23.04 -14.13
CA LYS A 390 -26.91 22.20 -12.93
C LYS A 390 -26.43 20.81 -13.34
N VAL A 391 -25.26 20.40 -12.86
CA VAL A 391 -24.75 19.05 -13.03
C VAL A 391 -25.68 18.14 -12.23
N VAL A 392 -26.60 17.48 -12.93
CA VAL A 392 -27.26 16.30 -12.38
C VAL A 392 -26.17 15.22 -12.31
N LEU A 393 -25.80 14.88 -11.09
CA LEU A 393 -24.68 14.05 -10.68
C LEU A 393 -24.89 12.55 -10.99
N ASP A 394 -25.52 12.20 -12.12
CA ASP A 394 -26.03 10.83 -12.33
C ASP A 394 -25.17 9.93 -13.24
N ASP A 395 -24.21 10.46 -14.01
CA ASP A 395 -23.51 9.67 -15.03
C ASP A 395 -22.01 9.36 -14.76
N ILE A 396 -21.45 9.84 -13.64
CA ILE A 396 -20.05 9.54 -13.24
C ILE A 396 -19.99 8.55 -12.05
N LEU A 397 -21.10 8.34 -11.34
CA LEU A 397 -21.18 7.44 -10.18
C LEU A 397 -21.89 6.10 -10.43
N ARG A 398 -22.18 5.73 -11.68
CA ARG A 398 -22.64 4.36 -11.97
C ARG A 398 -21.46 3.40 -12.00
N SER A 399 -21.08 2.94 -10.81
CA SER A 399 -20.45 1.64 -10.65
C SER A 399 -21.32 0.57 -11.34
N PRO A 400 -20.74 -0.49 -11.91
CA PRO A 400 -21.52 -1.62 -12.40
C PRO A 400 -21.91 -2.59 -11.28
N SER A 401 -22.09 -2.13 -10.03
CA SER A 401 -22.45 -3.01 -8.90
C SER A 401 -23.96 -3.12 -8.62
N ARG A 402 -24.84 -2.55 -9.46
CA ARG A 402 -26.31 -2.70 -9.35
C ARG A 402 -27.04 -3.06 -10.66
N LYS A 403 -26.43 -3.88 -11.52
CA LYS A 403 -27.16 -4.63 -12.57
C LYS A 403 -27.02 -6.14 -12.36
N PHE A 404 -27.22 -6.57 -11.12
CA PHE A 404 -27.49 -7.97 -10.79
C PHE A 404 -29.00 -8.13 -10.74
N LEU A 405 -29.60 -8.59 -11.85
CA LEU A 405 -30.74 -9.53 -11.95
C LEU A 405 -31.48 -9.49 -13.30
N THR A 406 -31.22 -8.53 -14.19
CA THR A 406 -31.93 -8.45 -15.48
C THR A 406 -30.97 -8.29 -16.65
N CYS A 407 -30.30 -9.37 -17.01
CA CYS A 407 -29.78 -9.61 -18.37
C CYS A 407 -29.60 -11.12 -18.62
N PHE A 408 -30.51 -11.94 -18.07
CA PHE A 408 -30.77 -13.29 -18.56
C PHE A 408 -32.09 -13.22 -19.33
N HIS A 409 -32.02 -12.82 -20.60
CA HIS A 409 -32.88 -13.27 -21.71
C HIS A 409 -32.66 -12.41 -22.96
N THR A 410 -32.39 -13.10 -24.07
CA THR A 410 -32.69 -12.71 -25.47
C THR A 410 -32.15 -11.39 -26.00
N TYR A 411 -31.00 -11.47 -26.67
CA TYR A 411 -30.90 -10.98 -28.06
C TYR A 411 -30.30 -12.08 -28.92
N LEU A 412 -31.18 -12.95 -29.42
CA LEU A 412 -30.96 -13.79 -30.58
C LEU A 412 -30.88 -12.88 -31.82
N SER A 413 -29.70 -12.69 -32.37
CA SER A 413 -29.49 -12.45 -33.80
C SER A 413 -28.02 -12.72 -34.16
N PRO A 414 -27.74 -13.54 -35.19
CA PRO A 414 -26.39 -13.97 -35.51
C PRO A 414 -25.66 -12.88 -36.30
N CYS A 415 -24.81 -12.09 -35.64
CA CYS A 415 -23.86 -11.24 -36.37
C CYS A 415 -22.75 -12.12 -36.98
N LYS A 416 -22.91 -12.44 -38.26
CA LYS A 416 -21.88 -13.06 -39.11
C LYS A 416 -20.55 -12.29 -39.00
N PRO A 417 -19.39 -12.97 -39.06
CA PRO A 417 -18.10 -12.29 -39.10
C PRO A 417 -17.95 -11.52 -40.42
N PHE A 418 -17.94 -10.18 -40.34
CA PHE A 418 -17.64 -9.31 -41.47
C PHE A 418 -16.14 -9.41 -41.81
N LYS A 419 -15.80 -10.26 -42.79
CA LYS A 419 -14.45 -10.43 -43.35
C LYS A 419 -14.07 -9.39 -44.43
N HIS A 420 -14.89 -8.39 -44.68
CA HIS A 420 -14.63 -7.38 -45.72
C HIS A 420 -14.73 -5.96 -45.16
N LEU A 421 -13.69 -5.50 -44.46
CA LEU A 421 -13.42 -4.07 -44.29
C LEU A 421 -11.90 -3.74 -44.27
N GLY A 422 -11.06 -4.68 -44.71
CA GLY A 422 -9.59 -4.53 -44.71
C GLY A 422 -9.00 -3.78 -45.90
N ARG A 423 -9.80 -3.06 -46.71
CA ARG A 423 -9.33 -2.38 -47.94
C ARG A 423 -9.65 -0.88 -48.05
N MET A 424 -10.14 -0.23 -46.98
CA MET A 424 -10.47 1.21 -46.99
C MET A 424 -9.53 2.08 -46.13
N ILE A 425 -8.24 1.74 -46.07
CA ILE A 425 -7.24 2.62 -45.40
C ILE A 425 -6.12 3.07 -46.36
N SER A 426 -6.10 2.62 -47.61
CA SER A 426 -5.07 3.03 -48.58
C SER A 426 -5.53 4.03 -49.65
N LYS A 427 -6.77 4.57 -49.58
CA LYS A 427 -7.32 5.44 -50.64
C LYS A 427 -8.08 6.69 -50.15
N SER A 428 -8.00 7.02 -48.88
CA SER A 428 -8.60 8.26 -48.36
C SER A 428 -7.79 8.90 -47.22
N LEU A 429 -6.46 8.77 -47.30
CA LEU A 429 -5.52 9.62 -46.58
C LEU A 429 -4.85 10.56 -47.58
#